data_AF-A0AAJ1V5E9-F1
#
_entry.id   AF-A0AAJ1V5E9-F1
#
_cell.length_a   1.000
_cell.length_b   1.000
_cell.length_c   1.000
_cell.angle_alpha   90.00
_cell.angle_beta   90.00
_cell.angle_gamma   90.00
#
_symmetry.space_group_name_H-M   'P 1'
#
loop_
_entity.id
_entity.type
_entity.pdbx_description
1 polymer ?
#
loop_
_entity_poly.entity_id
_entity_poly.type
_entity_poly.pdbx_seq_one_letter_code
_entity_poly.pdbx_strand_id
1 'polypeptide(L)'
;MEVKVLHNQTLLDIAIQQYGSATSAIDIAIENNLSLTDTNEVGTPLIASPKDTDTQIVAEYFQNKGLNPATQLTDEINVFVPSELGIGKMRVGTTFKVK
;
A
#
# COMPACT_ATOMS: atom_id res chain seq x y z
N MET A 1 2.30 -19.61 -1.58
CA MET A 1 3.54 -19.41 -2.36
C MET A 1 4.47 -18.48 -1.58
N GLU A 2 5.76 -18.47 -1.87
CA GLU A 2 6.73 -17.55 -1.26
C GLU A 2 7.00 -16.38 -2.21
N VAL A 3 6.81 -15.15 -1.74
CA VAL A 3 7.04 -13.92 -2.52
C VAL A 3 8.10 -13.08 -1.83
N LYS A 4 9.04 -12.52 -2.60
CA LYS A 4 10.08 -11.64 -2.06
C LYS A 4 9.68 -10.18 -2.19
N VAL A 5 9.83 -9.43 -1.12
CA VAL A 5 9.61 -7.98 -1.09
C VAL A 5 10.66 -7.27 -1.96
N LEU A 6 10.23 -6.42 -2.89
CA LEU A 6 11.12 -5.56 -3.68
C LEU A 6 11.37 -4.21 -2.99
N HIS A 7 12.27 -3.39 -3.56
CA HIS A 7 12.57 -2.08 -3.00
C HIS A 7 11.33 -1.17 -2.98
N ASN A 8 11.06 -0.57 -1.82
CA ASN A 8 9.96 0.36 -1.55
C ASN A 8 8.55 -0.22 -1.81
N GLN A 9 8.40 -1.53 -1.65
CA GLN A 9 7.09 -2.19 -1.76
C GLN A 9 6.36 -2.24 -0.43
N THR A 10 5.08 -1.90 -0.47
CA THR A 10 4.13 -2.16 0.61
C THR A 10 3.49 -3.55 0.47
N LEU A 11 2.87 -4.06 1.54
CA LEU A 11 2.05 -5.28 1.46
C LEU A 11 0.90 -5.15 0.46
N LEU A 12 0.35 -3.93 0.31
CA LEU A 12 -0.71 -3.62 -0.66
C LEU A 12 -0.22 -3.75 -2.10
N ASP A 13 0.99 -3.26 -2.39
CA ASP A 13 1.62 -3.39 -3.71
C ASP A 13 1.78 -4.87 -4.09
N ILE A 14 2.31 -5.67 -3.16
CA ILE A 14 2.55 -7.10 -3.35
C ILE A 14 1.23 -7.85 -3.56
N ALA A 15 0.21 -7.52 -2.77
CA ALA A 15 -1.10 -8.15 -2.87
C ALA A 15 -1.75 -7.92 -4.24
N ILE A 16 -1.76 -6.68 -4.73
CA ILE A 16 -2.30 -6.35 -6.05
C ILE A 16 -1.46 -6.99 -7.16
N GLN A 17 -0.14 -6.94 -7.05
CA GLN A 17 0.76 -7.49 -8.06
C GLN A 17 0.62 -9.01 -8.22
N GLN A 18 0.52 -9.74 -7.12
CA GLN A 18 0.53 -11.20 -7.14
C GLN A 18 -0.87 -11.82 -7.20
N TYR A 19 -1.86 -11.15 -6.61
CA TYR A 19 -3.20 -11.72 -6.43
C TYR A 19 -4.31 -10.85 -7.02
N GLY A 20 -4.00 -9.64 -7.47
CA GLY A 20 -4.94 -8.77 -8.16
C GLY A 20 -5.88 -7.99 -7.24
N SER A 21 -5.80 -8.23 -5.92
CA SER A 21 -6.63 -7.58 -4.92
C SER A 21 -5.81 -6.99 -3.79
N ALA A 22 -6.18 -5.77 -3.37
CA ALA A 22 -5.62 -5.13 -2.18
C ALA A 22 -6.06 -5.83 -0.89
N THR A 23 -7.21 -6.51 -0.88
CA THR A 23 -7.71 -7.21 0.33
C THR A 23 -6.84 -8.41 0.67
N SER A 24 -6.19 -9.03 -0.32
CA SER A 24 -5.24 -10.13 -0.12
C SER A 24 -4.06 -9.73 0.77
N ALA A 25 -3.76 -8.43 0.91
CA ALA A 25 -2.74 -7.93 1.83
C ALA A 25 -3.06 -8.27 3.29
N ILE A 26 -4.34 -8.40 3.65
CA ILE A 26 -4.78 -8.76 5.00
C ILE A 26 -4.41 -10.22 5.30
N ASP A 27 -4.68 -11.13 4.36
CA ASP A 27 -4.30 -12.55 4.50
C ASP A 27 -2.78 -12.68 4.63
N ILE A 28 -2.02 -11.97 3.79
CA ILE A 28 -0.54 -11.95 3.85
C ILE A 28 -0.06 -11.43 5.21
N ALA A 29 -0.63 -10.34 5.72
CA ALA A 29 -0.26 -9.78 7.02
C ALA A 29 -0.51 -10.79 8.17
N ILE A 30 -1.67 -11.45 8.16
CA ILE A 30 -2.03 -12.47 9.15
C ILE A 30 -1.08 -13.68 9.07
N GLU A 31 -0.80 -14.20 7.88
CA GLU A 31 0.06 -15.37 7.67
C GLU A 31 1.51 -15.12 8.11
N ASN A 32 1.99 -13.88 8.04
CA ASN A 32 3.36 -13.52 8.41
C ASN A 32 3.47 -12.84 9.78
N ASN A 33 2.38 -12.69 10.53
CA ASN A 33 2.33 -11.94 11.80
C ASN A 33 2.88 -10.51 11.69
N LEU A 34 2.53 -9.82 10.61
CA LEU A 34 2.94 -8.43 10.34
C LEU A 34 1.75 -7.49 10.50
N SER A 35 2.01 -6.21 10.82
CA SER A 35 0.99 -5.18 10.63
C SER A 35 0.84 -4.86 9.14
N LEU A 36 -0.38 -4.53 8.71
CA LEU A 36 -0.67 -4.17 7.32
C LEU A 36 0.15 -2.95 6.83
N THR A 37 0.45 -2.03 7.75
CA THR A 37 1.15 -0.77 7.47
C THR A 37 2.63 -0.82 7.82
N ASP A 38 3.15 -1.99 8.21
CA ASP A 38 4.57 -2.10 8.52
C ASP A 38 5.41 -1.92 7.26
N THR A 39 6.56 -1.27 7.45
CA THR A 39 7.62 -1.22 6.45
C THR A 39 8.36 -2.54 6.43
N ASN A 40 8.50 -3.13 5.25
CA ASN A 40 9.14 -4.43 5.08
C ASN A 40 10.55 -4.26 4.51
N GLU A 41 11.51 -5.03 5.03
CA GLU A 41 12.86 -5.03 4.48
C GLU A 41 12.90 -5.73 3.12
N VAL A 42 13.73 -5.20 2.22
CA VAL A 42 13.90 -5.76 0.87
C VAL A 42 14.42 -7.19 0.95
N GLY A 43 13.83 -8.08 0.15
CA GLY A 43 14.20 -9.48 0.09
C GLY A 43 13.57 -10.35 1.18
N THR A 44 12.79 -9.77 2.09
CA THR A 44 12.00 -10.53 3.08
C THR A 44 11.10 -11.54 2.35
N PRO A 45 11.19 -12.83 2.69
CA PRO A 45 10.27 -13.82 2.15
C PRO A 45 8.93 -13.73 2.88
N LEU A 46 7.84 -13.59 2.13
CA LEU A 46 6.48 -13.57 2.66
C LEU A 46 5.74 -14.83 2.23
N ILE A 47 5.06 -15.45 3.19
CA ILE A 47 4.09 -16.51 2.94
C ILE A 47 2.82 -15.84 2.43
N ALA A 48 2.33 -16.26 1.27
CA ALA A 48 1.13 -15.69 0.71
C ALA A 48 0.26 -16.79 0.06
N SER A 49 -0.85 -17.08 0.73
CA SER A 49 -1.90 -18.00 0.28
C SER A 49 -3.30 -17.38 0.42
N PRO A 50 -3.53 -16.18 -0.17
CA PRO A 50 -4.82 -15.51 -0.04
C PRO A 50 -5.95 -16.34 -0.67
N LYS A 51 -7.12 -16.24 -0.04
CA LYS A 51 -8.28 -17.09 -0.38
C LYS A 51 -9.05 -16.60 -1.58
N ASP A 52 -8.92 -15.32 -1.91
CA ASP A 52 -9.60 -14.67 -3.02
C ASP A 52 -8.71 -14.66 -4.26
N THR A 53 -9.17 -15.32 -5.32
CA THR A 53 -8.51 -15.41 -6.62
C THR A 53 -9.35 -14.81 -7.76
N ASP A 54 -10.49 -14.19 -7.46
CA ASP A 54 -11.44 -13.73 -8.48
C ASP A 54 -10.89 -12.54 -9.31
N THR A 55 -9.76 -11.97 -8.90
CA THR A 55 -9.10 -10.82 -9.52
C THR A 55 -7.80 -11.18 -10.26
N GLN A 56 -7.61 -12.46 -10.60
CA GLN A 56 -6.39 -12.96 -11.24
C GLN A 56 -5.99 -12.20 -12.53
N ILE A 57 -6.95 -11.69 -13.30
CA ILE A 57 -6.69 -10.85 -14.49
C ILE A 57 -5.85 -9.60 -14.17
N VAL A 58 -6.00 -9.03 -12.97
CA VAL A 58 -5.24 -7.87 -12.52
C VAL A 58 -3.80 -8.30 -12.20
N ALA A 59 -3.60 -9.41 -11.49
CA ALA A 59 -2.27 -9.95 -11.24
C ALA A 59 -1.53 -10.27 -12.54
N GLU A 60 -2.22 -10.92 -13.49
CA GLU A 60 -1.69 -11.22 -14.82
C GLU A 60 -1.28 -9.95 -15.58
N TYR A 61 -2.05 -8.86 -15.48
CA TYR A 61 -1.69 -7.59 -16.10
C TYR A 61 -0.34 -7.07 -15.58
N PHE A 62 -0.12 -7.05 -14.26
CA PHE A 62 1.14 -6.59 -13.67
C PHE A 62 2.31 -7.50 -14.07
N GLN A 63 2.11 -8.82 -14.01
CA GLN A 63 3.14 -9.81 -14.35
C GLN A 63 3.54 -9.74 -15.84
N ASN A 64 2.55 -9.72 -16.75
CA ASN A 64 2.80 -9.66 -18.18
C ASN A 64 3.46 -8.35 -18.64
N LYS A 65 3.23 -7.27 -17.89
CA LYS A 65 3.84 -5.95 -18.16
C LYS A 65 5.15 -5.74 -17.41
N GLY A 66 5.55 -6.65 -16.52
CA GLY A 66 6.73 -6.48 -15.67
C GLY A 66 6.62 -5.27 -14.73
N LEU A 67 5.41 -4.90 -14.32
CA LEU A 67 5.16 -3.76 -13.45
C LEU A 67 5.26 -4.18 -11.99
N ASN A 68 6.06 -3.44 -11.23
CA ASN A 68 6.26 -3.65 -9.80
C ASN A 68 5.91 -2.34 -9.07
N PRO A 69 4.66 -2.18 -8.59
CA PRO A 69 4.30 -1.01 -7.80
C PRO A 69 5.22 -0.89 -6.57
N ALA A 70 5.57 0.34 -6.18
CA ALA A 70 6.46 0.63 -5.06
C ALA A 70 5.97 1.92 -4.38
N THR A 71 4.89 1.79 -3.61
CA THR A 71 4.16 2.94 -3.04
C THR A 71 4.54 3.21 -1.58
N GLN A 72 5.57 2.56 -1.06
CA GLN A 72 6.05 2.81 0.30
C GLN A 72 6.47 4.28 0.43
N LEU A 73 6.06 4.91 1.53
CA LEU A 73 6.48 6.26 1.84
C LEU A 73 7.99 6.26 2.13
N THR A 74 8.73 7.12 1.44
CA THR A 74 10.14 7.41 1.71
C THR A 74 10.26 8.81 2.28
N ASP A 75 11.30 9.05 3.09
CA ASP A 75 11.56 10.37 3.70
C ASP A 75 11.80 11.49 2.66
N GLU A 76 12.10 11.11 1.42
CA GLU A 76 12.27 12.02 0.28
C GLU A 76 10.95 12.56 -0.27
N ILE A 77 9.82 11.95 0.10
CA ILE A 77 8.51 12.47 -0.26
C ILE A 77 8.25 13.68 0.62
N ASN A 78 8.51 14.87 0.07
CA ASN A 78 7.90 16.12 0.53
C ASN A 78 6.38 15.99 0.32
N VAL A 79 5.71 15.26 1.20
CA VAL A 79 4.27 15.32 1.32
C VAL A 79 4.01 16.76 1.72
N PHE A 80 3.54 17.57 0.77
CA PHE A 80 2.95 18.86 1.09
C PHE A 80 1.71 18.56 1.91
N VAL A 81 1.91 18.38 3.21
CA VAL A 81 0.87 18.48 4.21
C VAL A 81 0.79 19.98 4.45
N PRO A 82 -0.18 20.71 3.88
CA PRO A 82 -0.38 22.09 4.26
C PRO A 82 -0.63 22.12 5.77
N SER A 83 0.38 22.53 6.53
CA SER A 83 0.38 22.57 8.00
C SER A 83 -0.72 23.48 8.57
N GLU A 84 -1.35 24.27 7.69
CA GLU A 84 -2.36 25.27 8.01
C GLU A 84 -3.78 24.93 7.55
N LEU A 85 -4.01 23.81 6.85
CA LEU A 85 -5.34 23.45 6.36
C LEU A 85 -5.90 22.27 7.14
N GLY A 86 -6.98 22.51 7.89
CA GLY A 86 -7.70 21.48 8.64
C GLY A 86 -8.58 22.07 9.73
N ILE A 87 -9.53 21.27 10.24
CA ILE A 87 -10.50 21.71 11.27
C ILE A 87 -9.83 22.23 12.55
N GLY A 88 -8.61 21.80 12.88
CA GLY A 88 -7.83 22.28 14.02
C GLY A 88 -7.13 23.64 13.82
N LYS A 89 -7.11 24.17 12.58
CA LYS A 89 -6.53 25.47 12.22
C LYS A 89 -7.56 26.46 11.67
N MET A 90 -8.74 25.98 11.28
CA MET A 90 -9.86 26.83 10.83
C MET A 90 -10.40 27.67 11.99
N ARG A 91 -10.50 28.99 11.79
CA ARG A 91 -11.16 29.92 12.71
C ARG A 91 -12.38 30.50 11.99
N VAL A 92 -13.56 30.35 12.59
CA VAL A 92 -14.82 30.90 12.05
C VAL A 92 -14.69 32.43 11.96
N GLY A 93 -15.05 33.00 10.80
CA GLY A 93 -14.99 34.44 10.55
C GLY A 93 -13.63 34.98 10.08
N THR A 94 -12.59 34.15 9.97
CA THR A 94 -11.29 34.56 9.40
C THR A 94 -10.89 33.68 8.22
N THR A 95 -10.62 32.40 8.46
CA THR A 95 -10.13 31.47 7.42
C THR A 95 -11.23 30.59 6.83
N PHE A 96 -12.35 30.41 7.55
CA PHE A 96 -13.53 29.71 7.03
C PHE A 96 -14.55 30.71 6.49
N LYS A 97 -14.72 30.73 5.16
CA LYS A 97 -15.76 31.51 4.47
C LYS A 97 -16.77 30.56 3.84
N VAL A 98 -18.00 30.59 4.35
CA VAL A 98 -19.16 30.01 3.64
C VAL A 98 -19.58 31.06 2.62
N LYS A 99 -19.49 30.71 1.33
CA LYS A 99 -20.15 31.48 0.27
C LYS A 99 -21.56 30.97 0.07
#